data_AF-A0A1D2MFL1-F1
#
_entry.id   AF-A0A1D2MFL1-F1
#
_cell.length_a   1.000
_cell.length_b   1.000
_cell.length_c   1.000
_cell.angle_alpha   90.00
_cell.angle_beta   90.00
_cell.angle_gamma   90.00
#
_symmetry.space_group_name_H-M   'P 1'
#
loop_
_entity.id
_entity.type
_entity.pdbx_description
1 polymer ?
#
loop_
_entity_poly.entity_id
_entity_poly.type
_entity_poly.pdbx_seq_one_letter_code
_entity_poly.pdbx_strand_id
1 'polypeptide(L)'
;MMAKHVMRVHMNAQRVNDQPEQEGELSLLFLKKYIAYCKAACGPRLTQDACDKLKNKYVLMRSGNKEAEESAAHRNPIPITVRQLEAVIRMAESLAKMQLKPFATDVHIDEALRLFQVSTLDAASSGNLAGVEGYTTQEDHELLNRIESQMKRRMAIGTQVSMHTVVQDFQRQKYDEKAIQKVIYTMIRRGELQHRLQRKMLYRIK
;
A
#
# COMPACT_ATOMS: atom_id res chain seq x y z
N MET A 1 17.62 11.84 10.19
CA MET A 1 17.72 10.62 11.03
C MET A 1 18.28 9.41 10.31
N MET A 2 17.99 9.20 9.01
CA MET A 2 18.52 8.06 8.23
C MET A 2 20.05 8.09 8.04
N ALA A 3 20.67 9.25 7.74
CA ALA A 3 22.12 9.34 7.55
C ALA A 3 22.92 8.89 8.78
N LYS A 4 22.49 9.28 9.99
CA LYS A 4 23.09 8.82 11.26
C LYS A 4 22.92 7.31 11.47
N HIS A 5 21.82 6.72 11.01
CA HIS A 5 21.57 5.28 11.12
C HIS A 5 22.42 4.49 10.12
N VAL A 6 22.50 4.94 8.86
CA VAL A 6 23.34 4.33 7.82
C VAL A 6 24.82 4.40 8.19
N MET A 7 25.30 5.54 8.69
CA MET A 7 26.67 5.68 9.20
C MET A 7 26.94 4.72 10.35
N ARG A 8 25.99 4.55 11.28
CA ARG A 8 26.11 3.62 12.41
C ARG A 8 26.21 2.16 11.96
N VAL A 9 25.42 1.75 10.97
CA VAL A 9 25.45 0.40 10.41
C VAL A 9 26.81 0.12 9.75
N HIS A 10 27.35 1.06 8.98
CA HIS A 10 28.66 0.89 8.34
C HIS A 10 29.84 0.99 9.32
N MET A 11 29.76 1.84 10.36
CA MET A 11 30.80 1.93 11.40
C MET A 11 30.81 0.73 12.35
N ASN A 12 29.65 0.08 12.58
CA ASN A 12 29.50 -1.07 13.48
C ASN A 12 29.32 -2.41 12.75
N ALA A 13 29.62 -2.49 11.45
CA ALA A 13 29.39 -3.69 10.63
C ALA A 13 30.05 -4.98 11.19
N GLN A 14 31.12 -4.84 11.98
CA GLN A 14 31.80 -5.95 12.66
C GLN A 14 31.33 -6.23 14.09
N ARG A 15 30.49 -5.37 14.70
CA ARG A 15 29.97 -5.55 16.06
C ARG A 15 28.54 -6.09 16.11
N VAL A 16 27.91 -6.38 14.97
CA VAL A 16 26.55 -6.98 14.95
C VAL A 16 26.52 -8.33 15.68
N ASN A 17 27.66 -9.03 15.80
CA ASN A 17 27.77 -10.27 16.59
C ASN A 17 28.07 -10.03 18.09
N ASP A 18 28.53 -8.84 18.49
CA ASP A 18 29.02 -8.53 19.85
C ASP A 18 28.29 -7.32 20.48
N GLN A 19 27.12 -6.93 19.96
CA GLN A 19 26.25 -6.01 20.68
C GLN A 19 25.65 -6.77 21.86
N PRO A 20 25.77 -6.26 23.11
CA PRO A 20 25.01 -6.82 24.21
C PRO A 20 23.54 -6.77 23.78
N GLU A 21 22.88 -7.93 23.82
CA GLU A 21 21.46 -8.09 23.48
C GLU A 21 20.71 -6.88 24.03
N GLN A 22 20.22 -6.00 23.15
CA GLN A 22 19.33 -4.93 23.58
C GLN A 22 18.18 -5.63 24.32
N GLU A 23 17.90 -5.25 25.57
CA GLU A 23 16.83 -5.87 26.36
C GLU A 23 15.54 -5.94 25.52
N GLY A 24 15.18 -7.15 25.08
CA GLY A 24 14.02 -7.40 24.22
C GLY A 24 14.30 -7.85 22.78
N GLU A 25 15.55 -7.85 22.31
CA GLU A 25 15.88 -8.43 20.99
C GLU A 25 15.99 -9.96 21.07
N LEU A 26 14.95 -10.64 20.59
CA LEU A 26 14.92 -12.09 20.51
C LEU A 26 15.86 -12.60 19.42
N SER A 27 16.65 -13.63 19.72
CA SER A 27 17.51 -14.26 18.72
C SER A 27 16.70 -14.80 17.54
N LEU A 28 17.26 -14.69 16.32
CA LEU A 28 16.59 -15.17 15.10
C LEU A 28 16.28 -16.68 15.15
N LEU A 29 17.14 -17.46 15.80
CA LEU A 29 16.94 -18.89 16.00
C LEU A 29 15.75 -19.17 16.92
N PHE A 30 15.62 -18.41 18.01
CA PHE A 30 14.47 -18.50 18.90
C PHE A 30 13.18 -18.10 18.18
N LEU A 31 13.18 -16.99 17.46
CA LEU A 31 11.99 -16.49 16.75
C LEU A 31 11.50 -17.51 15.70
N LYS A 32 12.40 -18.15 14.95
CA LYS A 32 12.03 -19.22 14.00
C LYS A 32 11.35 -20.40 14.69
N LYS A 33 11.92 -20.88 15.80
CA LYS A 33 11.33 -21.98 16.59
C LYS A 33 9.98 -21.58 17.19
N TYR A 34 9.88 -20.36 17.72
CA TYR A 34 8.66 -19.82 18.32
C TYR A 34 7.53 -19.69 17.31
N ILE A 35 7.79 -19.14 16.11
CA ILE A 35 6.80 -19.04 15.03
C ILE A 35 6.33 -20.43 14.61
N ALA A 36 7.24 -21.39 14.47
CA ALA A 36 6.89 -22.77 14.12
C ALA A 36 5.97 -23.40 15.18
N TYR A 37 6.30 -23.22 16.46
CA TYR A 37 5.48 -23.68 17.59
C TYR A 37 4.09 -23.04 17.58
N CYS A 38 4.00 -21.71 17.45
CA CYS A 38 2.71 -21.00 17.43
C CYS A 38 1.82 -21.47 16.27
N LYS A 39 2.40 -21.75 15.10
CA LYS A 39 1.67 -22.27 13.94
C LYS A 39 1.13 -23.68 14.15
N ALA A 40 1.89 -24.54 14.83
CA ALA A 40 1.52 -25.93 15.07
C ALA A 40 0.55 -26.10 16.25
N ALA A 41 0.74 -25.34 17.33
CA ALA A 41 0.03 -25.54 18.60
C ALA A 41 -1.26 -24.72 18.72
N CYS A 42 -1.39 -23.59 17.99
CA CYS A 42 -2.48 -22.64 18.20
C CYS A 42 -3.25 -22.36 16.90
N GLY A 43 -4.55 -22.70 16.91
CA GLY A 43 -5.50 -22.40 15.83
C GLY A 43 -6.64 -21.53 16.34
N PRO A 44 -6.41 -20.22 16.57
CA PRO A 44 -7.40 -19.37 17.20
C PRO A 44 -8.69 -19.25 16.38
N ARG A 45 -9.79 -18.93 17.08
CA ARG A 45 -11.10 -18.63 16.48
C ARG A 45 -11.65 -17.34 17.05
N LEU A 46 -12.51 -16.65 16.29
CA LEU A 46 -13.18 -15.47 16.81
C LEU A 46 -14.19 -15.83 17.90
N THR A 47 -14.27 -14.95 18.88
CA THR A 47 -15.38 -14.92 19.85
C THR A 47 -16.63 -14.30 19.21
N GLN A 48 -17.80 -14.60 19.76
CA GLN A 48 -19.06 -14.07 19.24
C GLN A 48 -19.09 -12.53 19.29
N ASP A 49 -18.67 -11.94 20.41
CA ASP A 49 -18.58 -10.50 20.60
C ASP A 49 -17.69 -9.83 19.54
N ALA A 50 -16.53 -10.45 19.25
CA ALA A 50 -15.60 -9.99 18.22
C ALA A 50 -16.22 -10.04 16.81
N CYS A 51 -17.00 -11.08 16.51
CA CYS A 51 -17.74 -11.20 15.25
C CYS A 51 -18.77 -10.07 15.09
N ASP A 52 -19.56 -9.80 16.12
CA ASP A 52 -20.61 -8.77 16.07
C ASP A 52 -20.00 -7.37 15.95
N LYS A 53 -18.91 -7.10 16.68
CA LYS A 53 -18.14 -5.86 16.57
C LYS A 53 -17.57 -5.66 15.17
N LEU A 54 -16.96 -6.70 14.60
CA LEU A 54 -16.39 -6.65 13.26
C LEU A 54 -17.47 -6.40 12.19
N LYS A 55 -18.63 -7.05 12.31
CA LYS A 55 -19.78 -6.85 11.43
C LYS A 55 -20.24 -5.39 11.45
N ASN A 56 -20.44 -4.82 12.64
CA ASN A 56 -20.86 -3.43 12.79
C ASN A 56 -19.84 -2.46 12.19
N LYS A 57 -18.54 -2.69 12.42
CA LYS A 57 -17.48 -1.86 11.86
C LYS A 57 -17.41 -1.94 10.34
N TYR A 58 -17.56 -3.14 9.77
CA TYR A 58 -17.57 -3.36 8.32
C TYR A 58 -18.73 -2.63 7.64
N VAL A 59 -19.93 -2.69 8.22
CA VAL A 59 -21.11 -1.95 7.72
C VAL A 59 -20.83 -0.45 7.71
N LEU A 60 -20.29 0.09 8.81
CA LEU A 60 -19.98 1.52 8.95
C LEU A 60 -18.90 2.00 7.97
N MET A 61 -17.85 1.20 7.75
CA MET A 61 -16.83 1.52 6.76
C MET A 61 -17.42 1.51 5.34
N ARG A 62 -18.31 0.55 5.04
CA ARG A 62 -18.93 0.41 3.72
C ARG A 62 -19.94 1.53 3.44
N SER A 63 -20.70 1.99 4.45
CA SER A 63 -21.62 3.12 4.29
C SER A 63 -20.87 4.44 4.12
N GLY A 64 -19.83 4.69 4.92
CA GLY A 64 -19.02 5.91 4.79
C GLY A 64 -18.34 6.05 3.43
N ASN A 65 -17.94 4.94 2.79
CA ASN A 65 -17.42 5.00 1.41
C ASN A 65 -18.49 5.38 0.38
N LYS A 66 -19.75 4.96 0.55
CA LYS A 66 -20.84 5.35 -0.38
C LYS A 66 -21.12 6.86 -0.31
N GLU A 67 -21.17 7.41 0.90
CA GLU A 67 -21.39 8.85 1.11
C GLU A 67 -20.22 9.70 0.55
N ALA A 68 -18.99 9.19 0.65
CA ALA A 68 -17.80 9.81 0.06
C ALA A 68 -17.73 9.68 -1.48
N GLU A 69 -18.33 8.63 -2.06
CA GLU A 69 -18.49 8.50 -3.52
C GLU A 69 -19.52 9.51 -4.07
N GLU A 70 -20.64 9.72 -3.35
CA GLU A 70 -21.69 10.68 -3.72
C GLU A 70 -21.23 12.14 -3.57
N SER A 71 -20.37 12.40 -2.57
CA SER A 71 -19.76 13.71 -2.34
C SER A 71 -18.50 13.86 -3.19
N ALA A 72 -18.66 14.26 -4.46
CA ALA A 72 -17.65 14.32 -5.53
C ALA A 72 -16.27 14.98 -5.24
N ALA A 73 -16.00 15.50 -4.04
CA ALA A 73 -14.76 16.17 -3.67
C ALA A 73 -13.63 15.21 -3.22
N HIS A 74 -13.95 14.02 -2.70
CA HIS A 74 -12.94 13.04 -2.25
C HIS A 74 -13.42 11.60 -2.45
N ARG A 75 -13.46 11.17 -3.72
CA ARG A 75 -13.69 9.76 -4.06
C ARG A 75 -12.57 8.90 -3.46
N ASN A 76 -12.89 8.12 -2.42
CA ASN A 76 -12.01 7.07 -1.94
C ASN A 76 -12.12 5.90 -2.91
N PRO A 77 -11.10 5.60 -3.73
CA PRO A 77 -11.24 4.69 -4.88
C PRO A 77 -11.25 3.21 -4.46
N ILE A 78 -11.24 2.92 -3.16
CA ILE A 78 -11.05 1.57 -2.63
C ILE A 78 -12.40 0.99 -2.20
N PRO A 79 -13.07 0.17 -3.02
CA PRO A 79 -14.30 -0.48 -2.61
C PRO A 79 -14.02 -1.46 -1.47
N ILE A 80 -14.92 -1.46 -0.48
CA ILE A 80 -14.81 -2.37 0.65
C ILE A 80 -15.44 -3.71 0.28
N THR A 81 -14.60 -4.74 0.19
CA THR A 81 -15.00 -6.08 -0.29
C THR A 81 -14.99 -7.12 0.82
N VAL A 82 -15.71 -8.22 0.61
CA VAL A 82 -15.72 -9.37 1.54
C VAL A 82 -14.33 -9.97 1.73
N ARG A 83 -13.45 -9.89 0.71
CA ARG A 83 -12.06 -10.31 0.81
C ARG A 83 -11.27 -9.49 1.84
N GLN A 84 -11.55 -8.20 1.95
CA GLN A 84 -10.90 -7.35 2.95
C GLN A 84 -11.37 -7.69 4.35
N LEU A 85 -12.65 -8.02 4.52
CA LEU A 85 -13.18 -8.52 5.79
C LEU A 85 -12.46 -9.82 6.20
N GLU A 86 -12.31 -10.76 5.27
CA GLU A 86 -11.55 -12.00 5.50
C GLU A 86 -10.08 -11.74 5.85
N ALA A 87 -9.45 -10.75 5.21
CA ALA A 87 -8.08 -10.37 5.53
C ALA A 87 -7.96 -9.83 6.97
N VAL A 88 -8.90 -8.99 7.42
CA VAL A 88 -8.94 -8.49 8.80
C VAL A 88 -9.12 -9.62 9.80
N ILE A 89 -10.00 -10.60 9.49
CA ILE A 89 -10.18 -11.81 10.30
C ILE A 89 -8.85 -12.56 10.47
N ARG A 90 -8.15 -12.84 9.37
CA ARG A 90 -6.85 -13.53 9.40
C ARG A 90 -5.79 -12.75 10.18
N MET A 91 -5.81 -11.42 10.11
CA MET A 91 -4.92 -10.57 10.91
C MET A 91 -5.21 -10.69 12.40
N ALA A 92 -6.48 -10.62 12.81
CA ALA A 92 -6.87 -10.78 14.21
C ALA A 92 -6.53 -12.17 14.77
N GLU A 93 -6.77 -13.23 13.99
CA GLU A 93 -6.34 -14.59 14.33
C GLU A 93 -4.82 -14.70 14.46
N SER A 94 -4.06 -14.03 13.60
CA SER A 94 -2.60 -14.01 13.66
C SER A 94 -2.09 -13.30 14.92
N LEU A 95 -2.73 -12.20 15.34
CA LEU A 95 -2.42 -11.50 16.58
C LEU A 95 -2.70 -12.37 17.82
N ALA A 96 -3.84 -13.06 17.85
CA ALA A 96 -4.16 -14.01 18.92
C ALA A 96 -3.16 -15.17 18.96
N LYS A 97 -2.76 -15.68 17.77
CA LYS A 97 -1.79 -16.76 17.62
C LYS A 97 -0.41 -16.38 18.15
N MET A 98 0.03 -15.14 17.94
CA MET A 98 1.29 -14.61 18.49
C MET A 98 1.31 -14.55 20.02
N GLN A 99 0.13 -14.48 20.65
CA GLN A 99 -0.03 -14.53 22.11
C GLN A 99 -0.35 -15.93 22.62
N LEU A 100 -0.33 -16.96 21.76
CA LEU A 100 -0.78 -18.32 22.05
C LEU A 100 -2.20 -18.41 22.64
N LYS A 101 -3.06 -17.44 22.32
CA LYS A 101 -4.45 -17.42 22.78
C LYS A 101 -5.33 -18.25 21.84
N PRO A 102 -6.19 -19.13 22.37
CA PRO A 102 -7.10 -19.94 21.54
C PRO A 102 -8.26 -19.13 20.94
N PHE A 103 -8.52 -17.93 21.46
CA PHE A 103 -9.62 -17.09 21.02
C PHE A 103 -9.16 -15.68 20.67
N ALA A 104 -9.64 -15.19 19.52
CA ALA A 104 -9.49 -13.81 19.09
C ALA A 104 -10.63 -12.97 19.68
N THR A 105 -10.27 -12.12 20.64
CA THR A 105 -11.14 -11.12 21.27
C THR A 105 -11.12 -9.78 20.53
N ASP A 106 -11.98 -8.87 20.97
CA ASP A 106 -12.10 -7.49 20.50
C ASP A 106 -10.78 -6.72 20.39
N VAL A 107 -9.84 -6.95 21.30
CA VAL A 107 -8.54 -6.28 21.31
C VAL A 107 -7.76 -6.58 20.03
N HIS A 108 -7.81 -7.83 19.55
CA HIS A 108 -7.13 -8.22 18.32
C HIS A 108 -7.84 -7.66 17.08
N ILE A 109 -9.17 -7.53 17.13
CA ILE A 109 -9.97 -6.93 16.05
C ILE A 109 -9.67 -5.43 15.94
N ASP A 110 -9.63 -4.71 17.05
CA ASP A 110 -9.32 -3.28 17.05
C ASP A 110 -7.93 -3.02 16.48
N GLU A 111 -6.94 -3.82 16.87
CA GLU A 111 -5.58 -3.71 16.34
C GLU A 111 -5.50 -4.08 14.86
N ALA A 112 -6.19 -5.15 14.44
CA ALA A 112 -6.26 -5.53 13.03
C ALA A 112 -6.92 -4.43 12.18
N LEU A 113 -8.00 -3.83 12.66
CA LEU A 113 -8.68 -2.71 11.98
C LEU A 113 -7.79 -1.47 11.93
N ARG A 114 -7.05 -1.16 12.99
CA ARG A 114 -6.09 -0.05 13.02
C ARG A 114 -5.01 -0.23 11.94
N LEU A 115 -4.41 -1.42 11.86
CA LEU A 115 -3.42 -1.75 10.82
C LEU A 115 -4.03 -1.70 9.41
N PHE A 116 -5.25 -2.20 9.25
CA PHE A 116 -5.97 -2.17 7.98
C PHE A 116 -6.27 -0.75 7.52
N GLN A 117 -6.71 0.14 8.42
CA GLN A 117 -6.98 1.53 8.11
C GLN A 117 -5.73 2.28 7.68
N VAL A 118 -4.61 2.09 8.38
CA VAL A 118 -3.34 2.72 8.01
C VAL A 118 -2.89 2.25 6.63
N SER A 119 -2.95 0.95 6.36
CA SER A 119 -2.62 0.39 5.04
C SER A 119 -3.54 0.90 3.93
N THR A 120 -4.84 0.99 4.20
CA THR A 120 -5.85 1.44 3.22
C THR A 120 -5.74 2.93 2.93
N LEU A 121 -5.59 3.76 3.97
CA LEU A 121 -5.45 5.22 3.84
C LEU A 121 -4.14 5.57 3.14
N ASP A 122 -3.03 4.92 3.51
CA ASP A 122 -1.75 5.11 2.83
C ASP A 122 -1.83 4.67 1.36
N ALA A 123 -2.47 3.54 1.06
CA ALA A 123 -2.68 3.10 -0.33
C ALA A 123 -3.56 4.07 -1.13
N ALA A 124 -4.60 4.64 -0.52
CA ALA A 124 -5.48 5.63 -1.13
C ALA A 124 -4.77 6.96 -1.38
N SER A 125 -4.00 7.47 -0.41
CA SER A 125 -3.27 8.73 -0.52
C SER A 125 -2.05 8.64 -1.42
N SER A 126 -1.34 7.51 -1.39
CA SER A 126 -0.11 7.28 -2.15
C SER A 126 -0.38 6.93 -3.62
N GLY A 127 -1.65 6.75 -4.01
CA GLY A 127 -2.05 6.46 -5.40
C GLY A 127 -1.55 5.12 -5.93
N ASN A 128 -1.00 4.28 -5.06
CA ASN A 128 -0.26 3.07 -5.40
C ASN A 128 -1.17 1.93 -5.92
N LEU A 129 -2.47 2.06 -5.64
CA LEU A 129 -3.52 1.10 -5.98
C LEU A 129 -4.20 1.38 -7.34
N ALA A 130 -3.90 2.51 -7.96
CA ALA A 130 -4.55 2.86 -9.21
C ALA A 130 -3.96 2.10 -10.40
N GLY A 131 -4.84 1.47 -11.17
CA GLY A 131 -4.45 0.51 -12.20
C GLY A 131 -4.42 -0.94 -11.71
N VAL A 132 -4.74 -1.20 -10.43
CA VAL A 132 -5.08 -2.54 -9.93
C VAL A 132 -6.56 -2.77 -10.18
N GLU A 133 -6.91 -3.88 -10.82
CA GLU A 133 -8.31 -4.24 -11.11
C GLU A 133 -9.18 -4.19 -9.83
N GLY A 134 -10.29 -3.46 -9.90
CA GLY A 134 -11.25 -3.33 -8.80
C GLY A 134 -11.00 -2.17 -7.84
N TYR A 135 -9.98 -1.32 -8.05
CA TYR A 135 -9.64 -0.18 -7.17
C TYR A 135 -9.55 1.17 -7.89
N THR A 136 -10.02 1.23 -9.14
CA THR A 136 -10.16 2.45 -9.92
C THR A 136 -11.52 2.41 -10.58
N THR A 137 -12.25 3.54 -10.59
CA THR A 137 -13.53 3.61 -11.27
C THR A 137 -13.34 3.39 -12.78
N GLN A 138 -14.36 2.91 -13.48
CA GLN A 138 -14.28 2.69 -14.94
C GLN A 138 -13.94 3.99 -15.68
N GLU A 139 -14.50 5.12 -15.22
CA GLU A 139 -14.21 6.47 -15.73
C GLU A 139 -12.74 6.87 -15.52
N ASP A 140 -12.19 6.63 -14.33
CA ASP A 140 -10.78 6.94 -14.03
C ASP A 140 -9.84 6.07 -14.86
N HIS A 141 -10.19 4.79 -15.07
CA HIS A 141 -9.44 3.90 -15.95
C HIS A 141 -9.41 4.40 -17.39
N GLU A 142 -10.55 4.84 -17.92
CA GLU A 142 -10.65 5.41 -19.27
C GLU A 142 -9.83 6.70 -19.41
N LEU A 143 -9.88 7.58 -18.40
CA LEU A 143 -9.11 8.82 -18.38
C LEU A 143 -7.60 8.54 -18.36
N LEU A 144 -7.14 7.62 -17.49
CA LEU A 144 -5.74 7.23 -17.42
C LEU A 144 -5.27 6.58 -18.73
N ASN A 145 -6.07 5.69 -19.32
CA ASN A 145 -5.76 5.05 -20.60
C ASN A 145 -5.71 6.05 -21.76
N ARG A 146 -6.53 7.11 -21.72
CA ARG A 146 -6.51 8.19 -22.72
C ARG A 146 -5.21 9.00 -22.63
N ILE A 147 -4.81 9.39 -21.42
CA ILE A 147 -3.54 10.09 -21.17
C ILE A 147 -2.36 9.19 -21.60
N GLU A 148 -2.37 7.91 -21.22
CA GLU A 148 -1.32 6.94 -21.60
C GLU A 148 -1.20 6.80 -23.12
N SER A 149 -2.32 6.62 -23.82
CA SER A 149 -2.35 6.50 -25.28
C SER A 149 -1.83 7.76 -25.98
N GLN A 150 -2.20 8.94 -25.49
CA GLN A 150 -1.70 10.20 -26.03
C GLN A 150 -0.20 10.37 -25.77
N MET A 151 0.28 9.99 -24.59
CA MET A 151 1.70 10.04 -24.23
C MET A 151 2.54 9.11 -25.12
N LYS A 152 2.05 7.89 -25.37
CA LYS A 152 2.65 6.93 -26.30
C LYS A 152 2.62 7.39 -27.77
N ARG A 153 1.63 8.18 -28.19
CA ARG A 153 1.62 8.77 -29.55
C ARG A 153 2.61 9.92 -29.70
N ARG A 154 2.79 10.73 -28.65
CA ARG A 154 3.67 11.91 -28.67
C ARG A 154 5.14 11.60 -28.46
N MET A 155 5.46 10.61 -27.62
CA MET A 155 6.83 10.20 -27.35
C MET A 155 7.17 8.99 -28.20
N ALA A 156 7.91 9.15 -29.30
CA ALA A 156 8.39 8.00 -30.06
C ALA A 156 9.39 7.17 -29.23
N ILE A 157 9.48 5.87 -29.50
CA ILE A 157 10.43 4.97 -28.84
C ILE A 157 11.86 5.49 -29.10
N GLY A 158 12.68 5.56 -28.06
CA GLY A 158 14.04 6.09 -28.13
C GLY A 158 14.15 7.62 -28.04
N THR A 159 13.03 8.35 -27.90
CA THR A 159 13.05 9.80 -27.72
C THR A 159 13.13 10.18 -26.24
N GLN A 160 13.82 11.30 -25.95
CA GLN A 160 13.85 11.93 -24.63
C GLN A 160 13.09 13.26 -24.65
N VAL A 161 12.23 13.46 -23.64
CA VAL A 161 11.44 14.68 -23.49
C VAL A 161 11.55 15.20 -22.06
N SER A 162 11.53 16.52 -21.89
CA SER A 162 11.51 17.15 -20.58
C SER A 162 10.22 16.82 -19.83
N MET A 163 10.33 16.36 -18.59
CA MET A 163 9.20 16.07 -17.70
C MET A 163 8.29 17.29 -17.56
N HIS A 164 8.88 18.48 -17.41
CA HIS A 164 8.15 19.72 -17.26
C HIS A 164 7.31 20.07 -18.49
N THR A 165 7.87 19.89 -19.69
CA THR A 165 7.15 20.14 -20.95
C THR A 165 5.99 19.17 -21.13
N VAL A 166 6.20 17.89 -20.79
CA VAL A 166 5.12 16.88 -20.82
C VAL A 166 3.99 17.31 -19.88
N VAL A 167 4.29 17.63 -18.63
CA VAL A 167 3.26 18.02 -17.66
C VAL A 167 2.51 19.28 -18.11
N GLN A 168 3.21 20.33 -18.53
CA GLN A 168 2.58 21.57 -18.99
C GLN A 168 1.66 21.36 -20.19
N ASP A 169 2.04 20.52 -21.15
CA ASP A 169 1.23 20.28 -22.34
C ASP A 169 -0.08 19.54 -22.03
N PHE A 170 -0.05 18.58 -21.11
CA PHE A 170 -1.25 17.88 -20.68
C PHE A 170 -2.11 18.76 -19.74
N GLN A 171 -1.49 19.64 -18.94
CA GLN A 171 -2.23 20.65 -18.17
C GLN A 171 -2.97 21.64 -19.08
N ARG A 172 -2.38 22.06 -20.21
CA ARG A 172 -3.07 22.91 -21.21
C ARG A 172 -4.31 22.24 -21.80
N GLN A 173 -4.35 20.91 -21.84
CA GLN A 173 -5.50 20.12 -22.28
C GLN A 173 -6.52 19.88 -21.15
N LYS A 174 -6.37 20.57 -20.01
CA LYS A 174 -7.21 20.46 -18.80
C LYS A 174 -7.16 19.10 -18.10
N TYR A 175 -6.10 18.34 -18.27
CA TYR A 175 -5.87 17.16 -17.42
C TYR A 175 -5.30 17.59 -16.06
N ASP A 176 -5.74 16.93 -15.00
CA ASP A 176 -5.22 17.14 -13.65
C ASP A 176 -3.74 16.70 -13.56
N GLU A 177 -2.92 17.52 -12.89
CA GLU A 177 -1.49 17.26 -12.71
C GLU A 177 -1.24 15.91 -12.03
N LYS A 178 -2.07 15.58 -11.03
CA LYS A 178 -1.97 14.31 -10.32
C LYS A 178 -2.19 13.12 -11.25
N ALA A 179 -3.15 13.21 -12.19
CA ALA A 179 -3.40 12.15 -13.16
C ALA A 179 -2.22 11.97 -14.13
N ILE A 180 -1.60 13.07 -14.56
CA ILE A 180 -0.44 13.05 -15.46
C ILE A 180 0.78 12.40 -14.78
N GLN A 181 1.13 12.86 -13.57
CA GLN A 181 2.25 12.33 -12.80
C GLN A 181 2.07 10.82 -12.51
N LYS A 182 0.82 10.41 -12.28
CA LYS A 182 0.43 9.03 -12.02
C LYS A 182 0.61 8.12 -13.23
N VAL A 183 0.21 8.55 -14.43
CA VAL A 183 0.46 7.78 -15.67
C VAL A 183 1.96 7.61 -15.91
N ILE A 184 2.74 8.69 -15.73
CA ILE A 184 4.20 8.65 -15.89
C ILE A 184 4.83 7.65 -14.90
N TYR A 185 4.42 7.68 -13.63
CA TYR A 185 4.89 6.72 -12.64
C TYR A 185 4.55 5.27 -13.00
N THR A 186 3.32 5.00 -13.46
CA THR A 186 2.89 3.67 -13.88
C THR A 186 3.69 3.17 -15.09
N MET A 187 3.94 4.02 -16.08
CA MET A 187 4.75 3.69 -17.26
C MET A 187 6.22 3.42 -16.88
N ILE A 188 6.78 4.15 -15.92
CA ILE A 188 8.13 3.88 -15.39
C ILE A 188 8.16 2.53 -14.67
N ARG A 189 7.14 2.23 -13.84
CA ARG A 189 7.05 0.95 -13.12
C ARG A 189 6.92 -0.24 -14.07
N ARG A 190 6.26 -0.06 -15.22
CA ARG A 190 6.16 -1.05 -16.31
C ARG A 190 7.44 -1.16 -17.17
N GLY A 191 8.42 -0.27 -16.96
CA GLY A 191 9.67 -0.24 -17.73
C GLY A 191 9.53 0.35 -19.14
N GLU A 192 8.42 1.05 -19.42
CA GLU A 192 8.19 1.73 -20.70
C GLU A 192 8.92 3.09 -20.76
N LEU A 193 9.01 3.76 -19.61
CA LEU A 193 9.72 5.04 -19.43
C LEU A 193 10.87 4.91 -18.43
N GLN A 194 11.90 5.73 -18.60
CA GLN A 194 13.03 5.83 -17.67
C GLN A 194 13.38 7.28 -17.39
N HIS A 195 13.63 7.59 -16.12
CA HIS A 195 14.17 8.88 -15.72
C HIS A 195 15.65 9.00 -16.11
N ARG A 196 16.00 10.13 -16.74
CA ARG A 196 17.37 10.55 -17.03
C ARG A 196 17.61 11.96 -16.47
N LEU A 197 18.88 12.34 -16.33
CA LEU A 197 19.30 13.68 -15.87
C LEU A 197 18.58 14.13 -14.58
N GLN A 198 18.80 13.41 -13.47
CA GLN A 198 18.21 13.73 -12.17
C GLN A 198 16.67 13.89 -12.20
N ARG A 199 15.97 12.99 -12.89
CA ARG A 199 14.49 13.00 -13.09
C ARG A 199 13.93 14.15 -13.92
N LYS A 200 14.77 15.00 -14.52
CA LYS A 200 14.31 16.10 -15.38
C LYS A 200 13.84 15.65 -16.76
N MET A 201 14.34 14.51 -17.23
CA MET A 201 14.03 13.96 -18.56
C MET A 201 13.36 12.59 -18.45
N LEU A 202 12.39 12.35 -19.32
CA LEU A 202 11.75 11.06 -19.54
C LEU A 202 12.26 10.48 -20.86
N TYR A 203 12.82 9.27 -20.81
CA TYR A 203 13.27 8.51 -21.98
C TYR A 203 12.34 7.32 -22.21
N ARG A 204 11.84 7.14 -23.44
CA ARG A 204 10.97 6.02 -23.78
C ARG A 204 11.76 4.81 -24.26
N ILE A 205 11.63 3.69 -23.55
CA ILE A 205 12.33 2.43 -23.84
C ILE A 205 11.50 1.51 -24.74
N LYS A 206 10.17 1.43 -24.52
CA LYS A 206 9.23 0.56 -25.25
C LYS A 206 7.92 1.31 -25.56
#